data_AF-A0A5C6AL41-F1
#
_entry.id   AF-A0A5C6AL41-F1
#
_cell.length_a   1.000
_cell.length_b   1.000
_cell.length_c   1.000
_cell.angle_alpha   90.00
_cell.angle_beta   90.00
_cell.angle_gamma   90.00
#
_symmetry.space_group_name_H-M   'P 1'
#
loop_
_entity.id
_entity.type
_entity.pdbx_description
1 polymer ?
#
loop_
_entity_poly.entity_id
_entity_poly.type
_entity_poly.pdbx_seq_one_letter_code
_entity_poly.pdbx_strand_id
1 'polypeptide(L)'
;MRHRIFTALRAARRVAVVLVSCLSGVAEASDEVAVWDGVSLPFVENWSNASRWSTVNPPNNDATTYDAVIGAGNVVQDIAGGVTLNNLTFTDAFVSGAGSLTLVGDPSDPLAVSSWRAATQNAEFRNTGGVTVASGATLNITGSGQRNLGQPGSSDPVELTVEGVANLIGVGAFQATGGGATVRTSAGGVFDLQSNADFGSVGANGLLDNAGVFKKSGGTDTSSLSSRWAVQNSGAIRVESGALELLGAVDNTGDLVVDGGTLRFRGPLTHSGTADLVDGDAVFDGVVSGAGGFTGAGEARFNNRYAPGAETVAFGGDVALAASANLQLPVAGVAEFGSLAIAGSLSLDGTLTVSLATPGGGSGPFAPTAGDVFPLATAVGGVLGAFDTVVLPTAAAGFFWSLEVDANHVTLLYDEITLPGDYNGDGTVNAADYTVWRDNAAGDFAPEDYGVWRDNYGAVLPSPATTAVAEPTGGAAAFLVVTLGTLWRQRAS
;
A
#
# COMPACT_ATOMS: atom_id res chain seq x y z
N MET A 1 57.99 -31.63 -20.16
CA MET A 1 58.14 -33.09 -20.16
C MET A 1 57.14 -33.67 -19.17
N ARG A 2 56.26 -34.56 -19.65
CA ARG A 2 55.56 -35.68 -18.96
C ARG A 2 55.02 -35.38 -17.55
N HIS A 3 53.74 -35.42 -17.24
CA HIS A 3 52.58 -36.23 -17.66
C HIS A 3 51.38 -35.50 -17.00
N ARG A 4 50.27 -35.07 -17.61
CA ARG A 4 49.25 -35.78 -18.43
C ARG A 4 48.94 -37.18 -17.91
N ILE A 5 47.73 -37.33 -17.36
CA ILE A 5 46.90 -38.54 -17.06
C ILE A 5 45.89 -38.02 -16.00
N PHE A 6 44.59 -37.79 -16.16
CA PHE A 6 43.50 -38.09 -17.13
C PHE A 6 42.58 -36.83 -17.14
N THR A 7 42.22 -36.17 -18.24
CA THR A 7 41.41 -36.58 -19.41
C THR A 7 39.91 -36.79 -19.10
N ALA A 8 39.13 -35.77 -19.48
CA ALA A 8 37.84 -35.83 -20.19
C ALA A 8 36.60 -36.45 -19.50
N LEU A 9 35.71 -35.57 -19.00
CA LEU A 9 34.23 -35.66 -18.90
C LEU A 9 33.82 -34.41 -18.09
N ARG A 10 33.10 -33.37 -18.56
CA ARG A 10 32.13 -33.17 -19.64
C ARG A 10 32.13 -31.70 -20.04
N ALA A 11 32.76 -31.38 -21.17
CA ALA A 11 32.43 -30.21 -21.98
C ALA A 11 31.95 -30.75 -23.33
N ALA A 12 30.68 -31.19 -23.38
CA ALA A 12 29.91 -31.49 -24.60
C ALA A 12 28.51 -31.98 -24.19
N ARG A 13 27.54 -31.07 -24.08
CA ARG A 13 26.12 -31.37 -24.31
C ARG A 13 25.47 -30.18 -25.01
N ARG A 14 25.89 -29.98 -26.25
CA ARG A 14 25.04 -29.45 -27.32
C ARG A 14 24.61 -30.65 -28.16
N VAL A 15 23.32 -30.68 -28.49
CA VAL A 15 22.71 -31.48 -29.57
C VAL A 15 22.74 -33.00 -29.37
N ALA A 16 21.68 -33.50 -28.75
CA ALA A 16 21.10 -34.79 -29.11
C ALA A 16 19.58 -34.64 -29.03
N VAL A 17 19.02 -34.00 -30.06
CA VAL A 17 17.66 -34.28 -30.51
C VAL A 17 17.63 -35.78 -30.81
N VAL A 18 17.06 -36.55 -29.90
CA VAL A 18 16.73 -37.95 -30.15
C VAL A 18 15.22 -38.02 -30.30
N LEU A 19 14.82 -37.97 -31.57
CA LEU A 19 13.56 -38.52 -32.05
C LEU A 19 13.43 -39.96 -31.54
N VAL A 20 12.53 -40.18 -30.60
CA VAL A 20 11.80 -41.44 -30.48
C VAL A 20 10.32 -41.09 -30.56
N SER A 21 9.90 -40.88 -31.80
CA SER A 21 8.50 -40.94 -32.21
C SER A 21 8.02 -42.39 -32.10
N CYS A 22 7.38 -42.72 -30.97
CA CYS A 22 6.39 -43.78 -30.95
C CYS A 22 5.02 -43.12 -31.04
N LEU A 23 4.32 -43.46 -32.11
CA LEU A 23 3.01 -42.94 -32.51
C LEU A 23 1.97 -43.13 -31.40
N SER A 24 1.64 -42.04 -30.73
CA SER A 24 0.27 -41.63 -30.51
C SER A 24 0.20 -40.20 -31.03
N GLY A 25 -0.40 -40.01 -32.20
CA GLY A 25 -0.61 -38.69 -32.79
C GLY A 25 -1.41 -37.83 -31.83
N VAL A 26 -0.73 -37.01 -31.04
CA VAL A 26 -1.29 -35.74 -30.59
C VAL A 26 -1.24 -34.91 -31.86
N ALA A 27 -2.37 -34.81 -32.57
CA ALA A 27 -2.50 -33.82 -33.60
C ALA A 27 -2.19 -32.48 -32.93
N GLU A 28 -1.09 -31.84 -33.33
CA GLU A 28 -0.95 -30.42 -33.03
C GLU A 28 -2.20 -29.76 -33.61
N ALA A 29 -2.91 -29.00 -32.78
CA ALA A 29 -4.07 -28.26 -33.23
C ALA A 29 -3.62 -27.44 -34.45
N SER A 30 -4.36 -27.51 -35.56
CA SER A 30 -4.09 -26.63 -36.69
C SER A 30 -4.24 -25.20 -36.18
N ASP A 31 -3.19 -24.41 -36.30
CA ASP A 31 -3.23 -23.00 -35.94
C ASP A 31 -3.80 -22.20 -37.13
N GLU A 32 -4.89 -21.47 -36.90
CA GLU A 32 -5.55 -20.67 -37.92
C GLU A 32 -5.61 -19.18 -37.52
N VAL A 33 -5.30 -18.31 -38.48
CA VAL A 33 -5.49 -16.86 -38.32
C VAL A 33 -6.88 -16.47 -38.80
N ALA A 34 -7.75 -16.09 -37.87
CA ALA A 34 -9.10 -15.63 -38.12
C ALA A 34 -9.17 -14.10 -38.05
N VAL A 35 -9.56 -13.46 -39.16
CA VAL A 35 -9.68 -12.00 -39.26
C VAL A 35 -11.15 -11.60 -39.26
N TRP A 36 -11.51 -10.65 -38.41
CA TRP A 36 -12.86 -10.08 -38.30
C TRP A 36 -13.11 -8.96 -39.32
N ASP A 37 -14.18 -9.06 -40.10
CA ASP A 37 -14.53 -8.13 -41.18
C ASP A 37 -15.34 -6.91 -40.72
N GLY A 38 -14.71 -6.02 -39.95
CA GLY A 38 -15.40 -4.87 -39.34
C GLY A 38 -15.92 -3.73 -40.23
N VAL A 39 -16.09 -3.95 -41.54
CA VAL A 39 -16.34 -2.89 -42.55
C VAL A 39 -17.77 -2.81 -43.06
N SER A 40 -18.66 -3.76 -42.77
CA SER A 40 -20.08 -3.67 -43.20
C SER A 40 -21.04 -3.56 -42.02
N LEU A 41 -21.98 -2.60 -42.11
CA LEU A 41 -23.11 -2.48 -41.20
C LEU A 41 -23.83 -3.84 -41.02
N PRO A 42 -24.33 -4.14 -39.81
CA PRO A 42 -24.34 -3.32 -38.60
C PRO A 42 -22.97 -3.14 -37.92
N PHE A 43 -22.83 -2.07 -37.15
CA PHE A 43 -21.58 -1.65 -36.50
C PHE A 43 -21.10 -2.58 -35.37
N VAL A 44 -21.96 -3.52 -34.94
CA VAL A 44 -21.73 -4.47 -33.86
C VAL A 44 -22.39 -5.79 -34.23
N GLU A 45 -21.64 -6.90 -34.16
CA GLU A 45 -22.12 -8.25 -34.48
C GLU A 45 -21.61 -9.28 -33.47
N ASN A 46 -22.27 -10.43 -33.41
CA ASN A 46 -21.92 -11.52 -32.51
C ASN A 46 -20.68 -12.28 -32.98
N TRP A 47 -19.78 -12.62 -32.06
CA TRP A 47 -18.58 -13.42 -32.31
C TRP A 47 -18.90 -14.75 -32.99
N SER A 48 -20.04 -15.37 -32.65
CA SER A 48 -20.56 -16.61 -33.24
C SER A 48 -20.95 -16.50 -34.72
N ASN A 49 -21.02 -15.29 -35.29
CA ASN A 49 -21.37 -15.10 -36.69
C ASN A 49 -20.20 -15.46 -37.61
N ALA A 50 -20.17 -16.72 -38.08
CA ALA A 50 -19.14 -17.25 -38.97
C ALA A 50 -18.94 -16.44 -40.26
N SER A 51 -19.97 -15.74 -40.75
CA SER A 51 -19.85 -14.91 -41.96
C SER A 51 -18.96 -13.68 -41.79
N ARG A 52 -18.61 -13.35 -40.54
CA ARG A 52 -17.75 -12.21 -40.17
C ARG A 52 -16.29 -12.56 -40.02
N TRP A 53 -15.97 -13.85 -40.04
CA TRP A 53 -14.60 -14.35 -39.92
C TRP A 53 -14.07 -14.78 -41.29
N SER A 54 -12.78 -14.58 -41.52
CA SER A 54 -12.10 -15.09 -42.72
C SER A 54 -12.01 -16.62 -42.76
N THR A 55 -12.16 -17.27 -41.60
CA THR A 55 -12.18 -18.72 -41.42
C THR A 55 -13.61 -19.27 -41.52
N VAL A 56 -13.74 -20.55 -41.87
CA VAL A 56 -15.07 -21.19 -41.99
C VAL A 56 -15.78 -21.27 -40.63
N ASN A 57 -15.00 -21.49 -39.57
CA ASN A 57 -15.50 -21.49 -38.19
C ASN A 57 -15.00 -20.25 -37.45
N PRO A 58 -15.84 -19.63 -36.61
CA PRO A 58 -15.39 -18.55 -35.73
C PRO A 58 -14.41 -19.11 -34.69
N PRO A 59 -13.45 -18.31 -34.20
CA PRO A 59 -12.60 -18.69 -33.08
C PRO A 59 -13.45 -19.13 -31.89
N ASN A 60 -13.17 -20.34 -31.41
CA ASN A 60 -13.93 -21.01 -30.37
C ASN A 60 -13.03 -21.96 -29.57
N ASN A 61 -13.60 -22.73 -28.64
CA ASN A 61 -12.85 -23.69 -27.81
C ASN A 61 -12.84 -25.11 -28.39
N ASP A 62 -12.98 -25.28 -29.72
CA ASP A 62 -12.91 -26.59 -30.35
C ASP A 62 -11.45 -27.05 -30.49
N ALA A 63 -11.20 -28.16 -31.20
CA ALA A 63 -9.86 -28.75 -31.34
C ALA A 63 -8.85 -27.93 -32.17
N THR A 64 -9.24 -26.74 -32.66
CA THR A 64 -8.42 -25.80 -33.45
C THR A 64 -8.05 -24.64 -32.54
N THR A 65 -6.77 -24.27 -32.50
CA THR A 65 -6.33 -23.06 -31.82
C THR A 65 -6.33 -21.91 -32.81
N TYR A 66 -6.70 -20.71 -32.35
CA TYR A 66 -6.88 -19.56 -33.23
C TYR A 66 -6.02 -18.38 -32.78
N ASP A 67 -5.42 -17.72 -33.76
CA ASP A 67 -5.04 -16.32 -33.68
C ASP A 67 -6.20 -15.47 -34.20
N ALA A 68 -6.67 -14.51 -33.41
CA ALA A 68 -7.75 -13.62 -33.81
C ALA A 68 -7.23 -12.20 -34.15
N VAL A 69 -7.73 -11.62 -35.23
CA VAL A 69 -7.45 -10.24 -35.63
C VAL A 69 -8.76 -9.44 -35.71
N ILE A 70 -8.91 -8.47 -34.82
CA ILE A 70 -10.02 -7.52 -34.79
C ILE A 70 -9.42 -6.12 -35.01
N GLY A 71 -9.35 -5.71 -36.28
CA GLY A 71 -8.75 -4.43 -36.70
C GLY A 71 -9.75 -3.34 -37.10
N ALA A 72 -11.04 -3.69 -37.18
CA ALA A 72 -12.14 -2.78 -37.48
C ALA A 72 -13.43 -3.38 -36.91
N GLY A 73 -14.46 -2.55 -36.72
CA GLY A 73 -15.78 -2.97 -36.24
C GLY A 73 -15.78 -3.40 -34.77
N ASN A 74 -16.95 -3.71 -34.23
CA ASN A 74 -17.07 -4.11 -32.82
C ASN A 74 -17.74 -5.46 -32.67
N VAL A 75 -17.38 -6.18 -31.63
CA VAL A 75 -17.76 -7.58 -31.44
C VAL A 75 -18.49 -7.77 -30.11
N VAL A 76 -19.54 -8.58 -30.13
CA VAL A 76 -20.16 -9.13 -28.91
C VAL A 76 -19.66 -10.56 -28.76
N GLN A 77 -18.80 -10.82 -27.78
CA GLN A 77 -18.45 -12.16 -27.36
C GLN A 77 -19.72 -12.81 -26.79
N ASP A 78 -20.27 -13.76 -27.54
CA ASP A 78 -21.48 -14.51 -27.20
C ASP A 78 -21.25 -16.04 -27.13
N ILE A 79 -20.01 -16.50 -27.33
CA ILE A 79 -19.66 -17.91 -27.22
C ILE A 79 -19.72 -18.34 -25.75
N ALA A 80 -20.67 -19.23 -25.44
CA ALA A 80 -20.86 -19.79 -24.11
C ALA A 80 -19.58 -20.51 -23.63
N GLY A 81 -19.18 -20.22 -22.39
CA GLY A 81 -17.93 -20.76 -21.82
C GLY A 81 -16.66 -19.98 -22.19
N GLY A 82 -16.77 -18.88 -22.94
CA GLY A 82 -15.64 -18.05 -23.33
C GLY A 82 -14.93 -18.55 -24.59
N VAL A 83 -13.89 -17.84 -25.00
CA VAL A 83 -13.01 -18.20 -26.14
C VAL A 83 -11.56 -18.18 -25.71
N THR A 84 -10.82 -19.22 -26.06
CA THR A 84 -9.37 -19.35 -25.88
C THR A 84 -8.68 -19.08 -27.21
N LEU A 85 -7.70 -18.20 -27.21
CA LEU A 85 -6.93 -17.77 -28.36
C LEU A 85 -5.45 -17.97 -28.08
N ASN A 86 -4.67 -18.36 -29.10
CA ASN A 86 -3.22 -18.27 -29.05
C ASN A 86 -2.86 -16.79 -28.89
N ASN A 87 -3.18 -15.98 -29.90
CA ASN A 87 -3.00 -14.54 -29.84
C ASN A 87 -4.25 -13.75 -30.27
N LEU A 88 -4.36 -12.53 -29.73
CA LEU A 88 -5.35 -11.54 -30.16
C LEU A 88 -4.64 -10.28 -30.65
N THR A 89 -4.83 -9.91 -31.92
CA THR A 89 -4.52 -8.57 -32.43
C THR A 89 -5.79 -7.73 -32.42
N PHE A 90 -5.91 -6.83 -31.45
CA PHE A 90 -7.07 -5.98 -31.25
C PHE A 90 -6.68 -4.51 -31.44
N THR A 91 -7.25 -3.85 -32.45
CA THR A 91 -6.93 -2.46 -32.80
C THR A 91 -8.18 -1.63 -33.00
N ASP A 92 -8.26 -0.47 -32.32
CA ASP A 92 -9.26 0.58 -32.58
C ASP A 92 -10.72 0.06 -32.62
N ALA A 93 -11.08 -0.84 -31.70
CA ALA A 93 -12.38 -1.51 -31.68
C ALA A 93 -12.86 -1.69 -30.23
N PHE A 94 -14.10 -2.17 -30.04
CA PHE A 94 -14.55 -2.70 -28.74
C PHE A 94 -14.99 -4.17 -28.83
N VAL A 95 -14.68 -4.94 -27.78
CA VAL A 95 -15.29 -6.25 -27.51
C VAL A 95 -16.22 -6.13 -26.31
N SER A 96 -17.44 -6.63 -26.41
CA SER A 96 -18.47 -6.61 -25.36
C SER A 96 -19.07 -8.01 -25.17
N GLY A 97 -20.11 -8.15 -24.34
CA GLY A 97 -20.76 -9.44 -24.09
C GLY A 97 -20.30 -10.10 -22.79
N ALA A 98 -20.88 -11.26 -22.47
CA ALA A 98 -20.73 -11.87 -21.15
C ALA A 98 -19.62 -12.93 -21.06
N GLY A 99 -19.16 -13.49 -22.18
CA GLY A 99 -18.11 -14.51 -22.11
C GLY A 99 -16.70 -13.92 -22.05
N SER A 100 -15.80 -14.75 -21.53
CA SER A 100 -14.40 -14.43 -21.32
C SER A 100 -13.58 -14.59 -22.61
N LEU A 101 -12.45 -13.90 -22.65
CA LEU A 101 -11.38 -14.15 -23.60
C LEU A 101 -10.15 -14.62 -22.83
N THR A 102 -9.55 -15.75 -23.23
CA THR A 102 -8.31 -16.27 -22.65
C THR A 102 -7.22 -16.28 -23.72
N LEU A 103 -6.11 -15.60 -23.47
CA LEU A 103 -4.95 -15.53 -24.34
C LEU A 103 -3.89 -16.49 -23.78
N VAL A 104 -3.52 -17.52 -24.53
CA VAL A 104 -2.57 -18.56 -24.07
C VAL A 104 -1.17 -18.43 -24.68
N GLY A 105 -1.00 -17.56 -25.67
CA GLY A 105 0.23 -17.46 -26.45
C GLY A 105 0.39 -18.65 -27.40
N ASP A 106 1.25 -18.49 -28.40
CA ASP A 106 1.64 -19.61 -29.25
C ASP A 106 2.98 -20.20 -28.76
N PRO A 107 2.99 -21.45 -28.24
CA PRO A 107 4.24 -22.11 -27.84
C PRO A 107 5.17 -22.42 -29.02
N SER A 108 4.65 -22.45 -30.25
CA SER A 108 5.40 -22.72 -31.48
C SER A 108 6.07 -21.46 -32.05
N ASP A 109 5.47 -20.29 -31.86
CA ASP A 109 6.05 -18.97 -32.13
C ASP A 109 5.95 -18.01 -30.93
N PRO A 110 6.92 -18.07 -29.99
CA PRO A 110 6.92 -17.19 -28.81
C PRO A 110 7.09 -15.68 -29.13
N LEU A 111 7.39 -15.32 -30.38
CA LEU A 111 7.47 -13.92 -30.81
C LEU A 111 6.11 -13.38 -31.26
N ALA A 112 5.18 -14.27 -31.63
CA ALA A 112 3.79 -13.93 -31.84
C ALA A 112 3.13 -13.68 -30.48
N VAL A 113 2.81 -12.42 -30.22
CA VAL A 113 2.21 -11.98 -28.95
C VAL A 113 0.92 -11.24 -29.21
N SER A 114 0.00 -11.31 -28.24
CA SER A 114 -1.24 -10.54 -28.29
C SER A 114 -0.95 -9.04 -28.22
N SER A 115 -1.80 -8.24 -28.87
CA SER A 115 -1.71 -6.79 -28.90
C SER A 115 -3.08 -6.16 -28.68
N TRP A 116 -3.17 -5.26 -27.71
CA TRP A 116 -4.30 -4.34 -27.51
C TRP A 116 -3.85 -2.92 -27.86
N ARG A 117 -4.29 -2.41 -29.01
CA ARG A 117 -3.75 -1.19 -29.61
C ARG A 117 -4.84 -0.14 -29.84
N ALA A 118 -4.69 1.02 -29.22
CA ALA A 118 -5.49 2.22 -29.50
C ALA A 118 -4.68 3.17 -30.38
N ALA A 119 -4.72 2.96 -31.71
CA ALA A 119 -3.86 3.65 -32.66
C ALA A 119 -4.43 5.02 -33.07
N THR A 120 -5.66 5.04 -33.55
CA THR A 120 -6.32 6.26 -34.05
C THR A 120 -7.53 6.66 -33.22
N GLN A 121 -8.09 5.73 -32.45
CA GLN A 121 -9.19 5.95 -31.53
C GLN A 121 -9.03 5.08 -30.29
N ASN A 122 -10.05 5.06 -29.43
CA ASN A 122 -10.03 4.19 -28.25
C ASN A 122 -10.16 2.72 -28.66
N ALA A 123 -9.50 1.85 -27.91
CA ALA A 123 -9.69 0.40 -27.99
C ALA A 123 -10.18 -0.10 -26.64
N GLU A 124 -11.26 -0.89 -26.62
CA GLU A 124 -12.04 -1.11 -25.39
C GLU A 124 -12.40 -2.57 -25.14
N PHE A 125 -12.03 -3.09 -23.97
CA PHE A 125 -12.60 -4.32 -23.45
C PHE A 125 -13.78 -3.98 -22.54
N ARG A 126 -14.97 -4.34 -23.01
CA ARG A 126 -16.27 -4.13 -22.36
C ARG A 126 -16.96 -5.45 -22.01
N ASN A 127 -16.32 -6.59 -22.24
CA ASN A 127 -16.93 -7.89 -21.98
C ASN A 127 -16.87 -8.20 -20.48
N THR A 128 -18.01 -8.41 -19.83
CA THR A 128 -18.06 -8.64 -18.37
C THR A 128 -17.48 -9.99 -17.95
N GLY A 129 -17.29 -10.91 -18.90
CA GLY A 129 -16.53 -12.14 -18.67
C GLY A 129 -15.03 -11.93 -18.53
N GLY A 130 -14.51 -10.73 -18.81
CA GLY A 130 -13.11 -10.37 -18.63
C GLY A 130 -12.15 -10.93 -19.68
N VAL A 131 -10.89 -10.57 -19.53
CA VAL A 131 -9.79 -11.02 -20.39
C VAL A 131 -8.70 -11.60 -19.50
N THR A 132 -8.23 -12.81 -19.81
CA THR A 132 -7.13 -13.46 -19.11
C THR A 132 -5.92 -13.57 -20.03
N VAL A 133 -4.78 -13.05 -19.60
CA VAL A 133 -3.46 -13.33 -20.17
C VAL A 133 -2.87 -14.50 -19.39
N ALA A 134 -3.00 -15.71 -19.91
CA ALA A 134 -2.60 -16.93 -19.21
C ALA A 134 -1.08 -17.02 -19.03
N SER A 135 -0.65 -17.90 -18.13
CA SER A 135 0.78 -18.18 -17.93
C SER A 135 1.48 -18.55 -19.24
N GLY A 136 2.61 -17.91 -19.51
CA GLY A 136 3.36 -18.06 -20.77
C GLY A 136 2.92 -17.12 -21.90
N ALA A 137 1.73 -16.51 -21.81
CA ALA A 137 1.26 -15.55 -22.80
C ALA A 137 1.80 -14.13 -22.52
N THR A 138 1.88 -13.33 -23.57
CA THR A 138 2.21 -11.90 -23.49
C THR A 138 1.14 -11.06 -24.18
N LEU A 139 0.72 -9.97 -23.53
CA LEU A 139 -0.15 -8.94 -24.08
C LEU A 139 0.57 -7.58 -24.12
N ASN A 140 0.78 -7.04 -25.32
CA ASN A 140 1.31 -5.70 -25.50
C ASN A 140 0.17 -4.68 -25.61
N ILE A 141 0.16 -3.71 -24.71
CA ILE A 141 -0.85 -2.64 -24.64
C ILE A 141 -0.25 -1.35 -25.21
N THR A 142 -0.61 -1.01 -26.44
CA THR A 142 0.11 -0.03 -27.27
C THR A 142 -0.79 1.12 -27.77
N GLY A 143 -0.17 2.11 -28.44
CA GLY A 143 -0.88 3.23 -29.06
C GLY A 143 -1.01 4.49 -28.20
N SER A 144 -1.49 5.56 -28.82
CA SER A 144 -1.68 6.88 -28.19
C SER A 144 -3.12 7.15 -27.76
N GLY A 145 -4.09 6.39 -28.27
CA GLY A 145 -5.49 6.45 -27.85
C GLY A 145 -5.72 5.83 -26.47
N GLN A 146 -6.91 6.02 -25.92
CA GLN A 146 -7.24 5.46 -24.61
C GLN A 146 -7.48 3.94 -24.71
N ARG A 147 -7.05 3.22 -23.68
CA ARG A 147 -7.34 1.80 -23.49
C ARG A 147 -8.37 1.69 -22.40
N ASN A 148 -9.62 1.44 -22.76
CA ASN A 148 -10.73 1.42 -21.81
C ASN A 148 -11.03 -0.01 -21.38
N LEU A 149 -11.12 -0.21 -20.07
CA LEU A 149 -11.58 -1.44 -19.46
C LEU A 149 -12.86 -1.12 -18.70
N GLY A 150 -13.98 -1.70 -19.14
CA GLY A 150 -15.28 -1.50 -18.51
C GLY A 150 -16.40 -1.16 -19.49
N GLN A 151 -17.62 -1.65 -19.21
CA GLN A 151 -18.77 -1.49 -20.10
C GLN A 151 -19.61 -0.25 -19.75
N PRO A 152 -19.70 0.76 -20.64
CA PRO A 152 -20.59 1.90 -20.41
C PRO A 152 -22.04 1.46 -20.19
N GLY A 153 -22.68 1.97 -19.14
CA GLY A 153 -24.05 1.62 -18.76
C GLY A 153 -24.21 0.31 -17.99
N SER A 154 -23.13 -0.45 -17.78
CA SER A 154 -23.11 -1.57 -16.84
C SER A 154 -22.71 -1.11 -15.44
N SER A 155 -23.19 -1.79 -14.40
CA SER A 155 -22.66 -1.71 -13.04
C SER A 155 -21.54 -2.71 -12.77
N ASP A 156 -21.39 -3.71 -13.63
CA ASP A 156 -20.43 -4.78 -13.44
C ASP A 156 -19.04 -4.33 -13.89
N PRO A 157 -18.00 -4.53 -13.07
CA PRO A 157 -16.64 -4.23 -13.48
C PRO A 157 -16.17 -5.21 -14.56
N VAL A 158 -15.30 -4.77 -15.44
CA VAL A 158 -14.60 -5.65 -16.38
C VAL A 158 -13.20 -5.95 -15.84
N GLU A 159 -12.81 -7.21 -15.89
CA GLU A 159 -11.54 -7.69 -15.35
C GLU A 159 -10.51 -7.99 -16.45
N LEU A 160 -9.27 -7.57 -16.23
CA LEU A 160 -8.07 -8.04 -16.92
C LEU A 160 -7.23 -8.83 -15.92
N THR A 161 -7.15 -10.14 -16.12
CA THR A 161 -6.33 -11.06 -15.31
C THR A 161 -5.01 -11.34 -16.02
N VAL A 162 -3.90 -11.16 -15.31
CA VAL A 162 -2.55 -11.33 -15.82
C VAL A 162 -1.84 -12.42 -15.03
N GLU A 163 -1.75 -13.60 -15.63
CA GLU A 163 -0.97 -14.74 -15.15
C GLU A 163 0.36 -14.88 -15.90
N GLY A 164 0.41 -14.38 -17.13
CA GLY A 164 1.62 -14.22 -17.95
C GLY A 164 2.17 -12.79 -17.84
N VAL A 165 2.34 -12.11 -18.96
CA VAL A 165 2.92 -10.75 -19.00
C VAL A 165 1.99 -9.77 -19.73
N ALA A 166 1.73 -8.62 -19.13
CA ALA A 166 1.06 -7.49 -19.79
C ALA A 166 1.99 -6.27 -19.81
N ASN A 167 2.38 -5.80 -20.99
CA ASN A 167 3.30 -4.66 -21.16
C ASN A 167 2.52 -3.42 -21.61
N LEU A 168 2.43 -2.39 -20.76
CA LEU A 168 1.90 -1.07 -21.12
C LEU A 168 2.99 -0.23 -21.76
N ILE A 169 3.06 -0.28 -23.09
CA ILE A 169 4.09 0.37 -23.91
C ILE A 169 3.57 1.67 -24.54
N GLY A 170 2.27 1.74 -24.84
CA GLY A 170 1.65 2.93 -25.42
C GLY A 170 1.53 4.08 -24.41
N VAL A 171 1.51 5.31 -24.91
CA VAL A 171 1.44 6.55 -24.10
C VAL A 171 0.02 7.00 -23.77
N GLY A 172 -0.99 6.43 -24.44
CA GLY A 172 -2.39 6.74 -24.11
C GLY A 172 -2.73 6.30 -22.68
N ALA A 173 -3.78 6.88 -22.10
CA ALA A 173 -4.23 6.48 -20.76
C ALA A 173 -4.84 5.08 -20.75
N PHE A 174 -4.68 4.36 -19.65
CA PHE A 174 -5.45 3.17 -19.30
C PHE A 174 -6.65 3.62 -18.44
N GLN A 175 -7.87 3.32 -18.83
CA GLN A 175 -9.07 3.90 -18.22
C GLN A 175 -9.98 2.82 -17.66
N ALA A 176 -10.38 2.96 -16.39
CA ALA A 176 -11.56 2.30 -15.89
C ALA A 176 -12.81 3.03 -16.43
N THR A 177 -13.75 2.31 -17.03
CA THR A 177 -14.98 2.90 -17.59
C THR A 177 -16.23 2.18 -17.13
N GLY A 178 -17.40 2.80 -17.28
CA GLY A 178 -18.68 2.12 -17.00
C GLY A 178 -18.81 1.67 -15.54
N GLY A 179 -19.01 0.36 -15.33
CA GLY A 179 -19.15 -0.29 -14.02
C GLY A 179 -17.84 -0.43 -13.23
N GLY A 180 -16.70 -0.12 -13.86
CA GLY A 180 -15.39 -0.13 -13.23
C GLY A 180 -14.44 -1.11 -13.91
N ALA A 181 -13.21 -1.17 -13.40
CA ALA A 181 -12.18 -2.05 -13.92
C ALA A 181 -11.46 -2.75 -12.77
N THR A 182 -11.14 -4.03 -12.96
CA THR A 182 -10.18 -4.74 -12.12
C THR A 182 -9.01 -5.15 -12.99
N VAL A 183 -7.79 -4.77 -12.60
CA VAL A 183 -6.57 -5.36 -13.13
C VAL A 183 -6.03 -6.29 -12.06
N ARG A 184 -6.10 -7.59 -12.30
CA ARG A 184 -5.61 -8.62 -11.38
C ARG A 184 -4.30 -9.19 -11.90
N THR A 185 -3.22 -9.06 -11.14
CA THR A 185 -1.94 -9.71 -11.47
C THR A 185 -1.74 -10.89 -10.53
N SER A 186 -1.82 -12.11 -11.05
CA SER A 186 -1.65 -13.35 -10.28
C SER A 186 -0.19 -13.55 -9.86
N ALA A 187 0.10 -14.44 -8.91
CA ALA A 187 1.44 -14.62 -8.32
C ALA A 187 2.59 -14.88 -9.32
N GLY A 188 2.31 -15.46 -10.50
CA GLY A 188 3.29 -15.65 -11.58
C GLY A 188 3.27 -14.56 -12.66
N GLY A 189 2.32 -13.64 -12.57
CA GLY A 189 2.06 -12.62 -13.58
C GLY A 189 2.87 -11.35 -13.39
N VAL A 190 3.07 -10.63 -14.49
CA VAL A 190 3.76 -9.34 -14.52
C VAL A 190 2.93 -8.33 -15.29
N PHE A 191 2.55 -7.22 -14.66
CA PHE A 191 2.05 -6.04 -15.33
C PHE A 191 3.13 -4.97 -15.33
N ASP A 192 3.64 -4.63 -16.51
CA ASP A 192 4.82 -3.79 -16.69
C ASP A 192 4.47 -2.47 -17.41
N LEU A 193 4.64 -1.35 -16.72
CA LEU A 193 4.61 -0.01 -17.28
C LEU A 193 5.96 0.29 -17.95
N GLN A 194 5.97 0.23 -19.27
CA GLN A 194 7.14 0.57 -20.11
C GLN A 194 7.03 1.97 -20.72
N SER A 195 5.97 2.71 -20.37
CA SER A 195 5.68 4.07 -20.80
C SER A 195 5.27 4.96 -19.62
N ASN A 196 5.01 6.23 -19.91
CA ASN A 196 4.49 7.22 -18.95
C ASN A 196 2.95 7.31 -18.98
N ALA A 197 2.27 6.22 -19.35
CA ALA A 197 0.81 6.21 -19.42
C ALA A 197 0.18 6.24 -18.01
N ASP A 198 -0.81 7.10 -17.84
CA ASP A 198 -1.60 7.21 -16.60
C ASP A 198 -2.78 6.24 -16.58
N PHE A 199 -3.20 5.86 -15.37
CA PHE A 199 -4.43 5.15 -15.07
C PHE A 199 -5.51 6.13 -14.59
N GLY A 200 -6.53 6.30 -15.42
CA GLY A 200 -7.66 7.18 -15.16
C GLY A 200 -8.97 6.42 -14.96
N SER A 201 -10.05 7.16 -14.68
CA SER A 201 -11.39 6.60 -14.63
C SER A 201 -12.42 7.55 -15.24
N VAL A 202 -13.29 7.02 -16.10
CA VAL A 202 -14.48 7.69 -16.64
C VAL A 202 -15.73 6.96 -16.11
N GLY A 203 -16.24 7.41 -14.97
CA GLY A 203 -17.35 6.76 -14.28
C GLY A 203 -16.87 6.08 -12.99
N ALA A 204 -17.04 4.77 -12.90
CA ALA A 204 -16.69 3.98 -11.73
C ALA A 204 -15.17 3.81 -11.54
N ASN A 205 -14.81 3.32 -10.35
CA ASN A 205 -13.42 3.20 -9.90
C ASN A 205 -12.69 2.03 -10.57
N GLY A 206 -11.36 2.12 -10.55
CA GLY A 206 -10.47 1.00 -10.86
C GLY A 206 -9.97 0.33 -9.58
N LEU A 207 -9.63 -0.95 -9.69
CA LEU A 207 -8.91 -1.72 -8.68
C LEU A 207 -7.69 -2.37 -9.35
N LEU A 208 -6.50 -2.13 -8.80
CA LEU A 208 -5.32 -2.94 -9.07
C LEU A 208 -5.17 -3.95 -7.92
N ASP A 209 -5.33 -5.23 -8.23
CA ASP A 209 -5.16 -6.35 -7.30
C ASP A 209 -3.90 -7.12 -7.69
N ASN A 210 -2.79 -6.87 -7.00
CA ASN A 210 -1.47 -7.39 -7.35
C ASN A 210 -1.00 -8.45 -6.35
N ALA A 211 -0.96 -9.71 -6.78
CA ALA A 211 -0.28 -10.81 -6.12
C ALA A 211 1.04 -11.21 -6.81
N GLY A 212 1.25 -10.77 -8.06
CA GLY A 212 2.47 -10.97 -8.84
C GLY A 212 3.37 -9.74 -8.80
N VAL A 213 3.79 -9.25 -9.97
CA VAL A 213 4.63 -8.05 -10.08
C VAL A 213 3.91 -6.96 -10.87
N PHE A 214 3.67 -5.81 -10.23
CA PHE A 214 3.33 -4.57 -10.90
C PHE A 214 4.57 -3.69 -10.94
N LYS A 215 5.10 -3.37 -12.12
CA LYS A 215 6.36 -2.63 -12.21
C LYS A 215 6.33 -1.48 -13.18
N LYS A 216 7.14 -0.47 -12.91
CA LYS A 216 7.48 0.62 -13.81
C LYS A 216 8.92 0.44 -14.25
N SER A 217 9.12 -0.17 -15.42
CA SER A 217 10.45 -0.50 -15.93
C SER A 217 10.96 0.44 -17.03
N GLY A 218 10.04 1.13 -17.72
CA GLY A 218 10.37 2.00 -18.86
C GLY A 218 9.72 3.36 -18.76
N GLY A 219 10.19 4.32 -19.56
CA GLY A 219 9.80 5.73 -19.47
C GLY A 219 10.54 6.47 -18.35
N THR A 220 10.95 7.71 -18.62
CA THR A 220 11.74 8.52 -17.68
C THR A 220 10.89 9.49 -16.86
N ASP A 221 9.62 9.69 -17.22
CA ASP A 221 8.72 10.57 -16.50
C ASP A 221 7.81 9.76 -15.57
N THR A 222 6.74 10.40 -15.11
CA THR A 222 5.77 9.85 -14.19
C THR A 222 4.70 9.03 -14.91
N SER A 223 4.36 7.87 -14.34
CA SER A 223 3.06 7.20 -14.55
C SER A 223 2.24 7.31 -13.27
N SER A 224 0.97 7.72 -13.39
CA SER A 224 0.11 7.97 -12.24
C SER A 224 -1.10 7.04 -12.22
N LEU A 225 -1.36 6.40 -11.08
CA LEU A 225 -2.66 5.79 -10.78
C LEU A 225 -3.50 6.84 -10.07
N SER A 226 -4.56 7.32 -10.75
CA SER A 226 -5.41 8.38 -10.22
C SER A 226 -6.08 8.01 -8.88
N SER A 227 -6.63 9.00 -8.17
CA SER A 227 -7.28 8.79 -6.87
C SER A 227 -8.50 7.85 -6.89
N ARG A 228 -8.96 7.46 -8.08
CA ARG A 228 -10.05 6.50 -8.32
C ARG A 228 -9.56 5.07 -8.55
N TRP A 229 -8.25 4.84 -8.46
CA TRP A 229 -7.65 3.51 -8.50
C TRP A 229 -7.20 3.12 -7.10
N ALA A 230 -7.91 2.17 -6.49
CA ALA A 230 -7.43 1.52 -5.28
C ALA A 230 -6.37 0.46 -5.65
N VAL A 231 -5.39 0.25 -4.77
CA VAL A 231 -4.33 -0.74 -4.97
C VAL A 231 -4.32 -1.69 -3.77
N GLN A 232 -4.46 -2.98 -4.05
CA GLN A 232 -4.23 -4.06 -3.10
C GLN A 232 -2.96 -4.78 -3.54
N ASN A 233 -1.90 -4.70 -2.75
CA ASN A 233 -0.62 -5.32 -3.06
C ASN A 233 -0.27 -6.41 -2.05
N SER A 234 -0.29 -7.65 -2.49
CA SER A 234 0.26 -8.82 -1.79
C SER A 234 1.48 -9.43 -2.49
N GLY A 235 1.76 -9.00 -3.73
CA GLY A 235 2.97 -9.31 -4.49
C GLY A 235 4.01 -8.18 -4.40
N ALA A 236 4.65 -7.84 -5.51
CA ALA A 236 5.65 -6.77 -5.58
C ALA A 236 5.18 -5.58 -6.43
N ILE A 237 5.31 -4.37 -5.90
CA ILE A 237 5.32 -3.13 -6.67
C ILE A 237 6.78 -2.70 -6.86
N ARG A 238 7.24 -2.57 -8.11
CA ARG A 238 8.64 -2.27 -8.41
C ARG A 238 8.81 -1.04 -9.30
N VAL A 239 9.75 -0.16 -8.97
CA VAL A 239 10.10 1.02 -9.78
C VAL A 239 11.56 0.91 -10.18
N GLU A 240 11.82 0.76 -11.47
CA GLU A 240 13.16 0.61 -12.06
C GLU A 240 13.56 1.84 -12.91
N SER A 241 12.60 2.70 -13.28
CA SER A 241 12.84 3.92 -14.06
C SER A 241 11.73 4.97 -13.90
N GLY A 242 12.10 6.24 -13.85
CA GLY A 242 11.16 7.37 -13.74
C GLY A 242 10.41 7.37 -12.40
N ALA A 243 9.16 7.82 -12.41
CA ALA A 243 8.33 7.86 -11.20
C ALA A 243 7.03 7.08 -11.35
N LEU A 244 6.61 6.41 -10.27
CA LEU A 244 5.28 5.82 -10.13
C LEU A 244 4.53 6.57 -9.02
N GLU A 245 3.43 7.24 -9.38
CA GLU A 245 2.57 7.94 -8.43
C GLU A 245 1.28 7.18 -8.16
N LEU A 246 0.99 6.89 -6.88
CA LEU A 246 -0.22 6.23 -6.43
C LEU A 246 -1.09 7.24 -5.67
N LEU A 247 -2.17 7.72 -6.30
CA LEU A 247 -3.03 8.77 -5.75
C LEU A 247 -4.25 8.20 -5.00
N GLY A 248 -4.62 6.95 -5.26
CA GLY A 248 -5.68 6.26 -4.51
C GLY A 248 -5.16 5.61 -3.24
N ALA A 249 -6.06 4.93 -2.52
CA ALA A 249 -5.69 4.16 -1.34
C ALA A 249 -4.88 2.92 -1.73
N VAL A 250 -3.81 2.67 -0.99
CA VAL A 250 -2.94 1.50 -1.15
C VAL A 250 -2.92 0.69 0.13
N ASP A 251 -3.31 -0.58 0.04
CA ASP A 251 -3.10 -1.58 1.08
C ASP A 251 -1.98 -2.52 0.65
N ASN A 252 -0.84 -2.45 1.34
CA ASN A 252 0.37 -3.18 0.99
C ASN A 252 0.75 -4.19 2.08
N THR A 253 0.55 -5.48 1.79
CA THR A 253 1.06 -6.61 2.57
C THR A 253 2.26 -7.29 1.92
N GLY A 254 2.55 -6.99 0.65
CA GLY A 254 3.70 -7.49 -0.10
C GLY A 254 4.90 -6.52 -0.12
N ASP A 255 5.68 -6.59 -1.20
CA ASP A 255 6.94 -5.86 -1.33
C ASP A 255 6.76 -4.56 -2.14
N LEU A 256 7.41 -3.50 -1.68
CA LEU A 256 7.68 -2.28 -2.45
C LEU A 256 9.17 -2.28 -2.78
N VAL A 257 9.56 -2.09 -4.03
CA VAL A 257 10.97 -2.11 -4.43
C VAL A 257 11.29 -0.91 -5.32
N VAL A 258 12.30 -0.13 -4.95
CA VAL A 258 12.76 1.05 -5.72
C VAL A 258 14.23 0.86 -6.08
N ASP A 259 14.51 0.73 -7.38
CA ASP A 259 15.81 0.37 -7.92
C ASP A 259 16.10 1.21 -9.18
N GLY A 260 16.22 2.53 -9.03
CA GLY A 260 16.52 3.47 -10.12
C GLY A 260 15.46 4.56 -10.39
N GLY A 261 14.49 4.77 -9.49
CA GLY A 261 13.43 5.76 -9.69
C GLY A 261 12.81 6.28 -8.40
N THR A 262 11.57 6.78 -8.48
CA THR A 262 10.82 7.25 -7.30
C THR A 262 9.47 6.56 -7.21
N LEU A 263 9.18 5.99 -6.05
CA LEU A 263 7.83 5.54 -5.70
C LEU A 263 7.16 6.60 -4.82
N ARG A 264 6.00 7.12 -5.25
CA ARG A 264 5.36 8.23 -4.55
C ARG A 264 3.90 7.94 -4.23
N PHE A 265 3.58 7.96 -2.95
CA PHE A 265 2.23 7.79 -2.42
C PHE A 265 1.60 9.16 -2.18
N ARG A 266 0.71 9.56 -3.09
CA ARG A 266 -0.10 10.77 -2.97
C ARG A 266 -1.39 10.50 -2.18
N GLY A 267 -1.89 9.28 -2.25
CA GLY A 267 -3.02 8.77 -1.45
C GLY A 267 -2.58 8.05 -0.17
N PRO A 268 -3.52 7.62 0.67
CA PRO A 268 -3.21 6.91 1.91
C PRO A 268 -2.57 5.54 1.65
N LEU A 269 -1.61 5.17 2.50
CA LEU A 269 -0.92 3.88 2.49
C LEU A 269 -1.11 3.16 3.83
N THR A 270 -1.62 1.94 3.78
CA THR A 270 -1.48 0.95 4.85
C THR A 270 -0.33 0.02 4.47
N HIS A 271 0.78 0.05 5.21
CA HIS A 271 1.98 -0.73 4.92
C HIS A 271 2.28 -1.73 6.03
N SER A 272 2.14 -3.01 5.74
CA SER A 272 2.46 -4.13 6.63
C SER A 272 3.40 -5.17 5.99
N GLY A 273 3.90 -4.89 4.79
CA GLY A 273 4.87 -5.71 4.08
C GLY A 273 6.30 -5.17 4.22
N THR A 274 7.09 -5.25 3.14
CA THR A 274 8.47 -4.73 3.12
C THR A 274 8.64 -3.64 2.07
N ALA A 275 9.58 -2.73 2.29
CA ALA A 275 9.97 -1.71 1.32
C ALA A 275 11.50 -1.69 1.14
N ASP A 276 12.00 -2.15 -0.01
CA ASP A 276 13.43 -2.16 -0.34
C ASP A 276 13.79 -0.98 -1.25
N LEU A 277 14.43 0.04 -0.66
CA LEU A 277 14.85 1.27 -1.32
C LEU A 277 16.32 1.14 -1.75
N VAL A 278 16.57 0.42 -2.84
CA VAL A 278 17.91 0.01 -3.28
C VAL A 278 18.71 1.21 -3.80
N ASP A 279 18.20 1.84 -4.86
CA ASP A 279 18.84 2.97 -5.58
C ASP A 279 17.77 3.99 -6.00
N GLY A 280 16.97 4.42 -5.03
CA GLY A 280 15.92 5.42 -5.25
C GLY A 280 15.09 5.68 -4.00
N ASP A 281 14.20 6.66 -4.10
CA ASP A 281 13.51 7.22 -2.94
C ASP A 281 12.02 6.82 -2.91
N ALA A 282 11.49 6.74 -1.70
CA ALA A 282 10.06 6.64 -1.46
C ALA A 282 9.53 7.93 -0.83
N VAL A 283 8.51 8.53 -1.45
CA VAL A 283 7.92 9.80 -1.00
C VAL A 283 6.46 9.57 -0.61
N PHE A 284 6.12 9.94 0.64
CA PHE A 284 4.80 9.76 1.21
C PHE A 284 4.13 11.11 1.47
N ASP A 285 3.29 11.57 0.53
CA ASP A 285 2.46 12.77 0.72
C ASP A 285 1.08 12.45 1.31
N GLY A 286 0.63 11.21 1.16
CA GLY A 286 -0.54 10.71 1.85
C GLY A 286 -0.23 10.26 3.28
N VAL A 287 -1.28 9.94 4.03
CA VAL A 287 -1.12 9.37 5.38
C VAL A 287 -0.58 7.95 5.28
N VAL A 288 0.39 7.60 6.12
CA VAL A 288 0.97 6.26 6.21
C VAL A 288 0.63 5.63 7.56
N SER A 289 0.23 4.36 7.53
CA SER A 289 -0.02 3.55 8.73
C SER A 289 0.50 2.12 8.57
N GLY A 290 0.64 1.41 9.68
CA GLY A 290 1.18 0.05 9.70
C GLY A 290 2.70 -0.01 9.89
N ALA A 291 3.17 -1.17 10.35
CA ALA A 291 4.53 -1.37 10.84
C ALA A 291 5.46 -2.07 9.83
N GLY A 292 5.14 -2.02 8.52
CA GLY A 292 6.03 -2.58 7.49
C GLY A 292 7.41 -1.91 7.49
N GLY A 293 8.46 -2.72 7.35
CA GLY A 293 9.85 -2.30 7.48
C GLY A 293 10.46 -1.83 6.16
N PHE A 294 11.44 -0.93 6.26
CA PHE A 294 12.19 -0.36 5.16
C PHE A 294 13.64 -0.87 5.16
N THR A 295 14.14 -1.30 4.00
CA THR A 295 15.52 -1.74 3.76
C THR A 295 16.12 -0.95 2.60
N GLY A 296 17.38 -1.26 2.26
CA GLY A 296 18.12 -0.51 1.25
C GLY A 296 18.67 0.80 1.78
N ALA A 297 19.35 1.57 0.91
CA ALA A 297 20.06 2.80 1.29
C ALA A 297 19.30 4.09 0.93
N GLY A 298 18.21 4.00 0.15
CA GLY A 298 17.42 5.14 -0.29
C GLY A 298 16.65 5.86 0.82
N GLU A 299 16.23 7.10 0.55
CA GLU A 299 15.50 7.92 1.52
C GLU A 299 14.01 7.54 1.57
N ALA A 300 13.49 7.37 2.79
CA ALA A 300 12.05 7.37 3.07
C ALA A 300 11.61 8.76 3.56
N ARG A 301 10.91 9.49 2.69
CA ARG A 301 10.46 10.86 2.98
C ARG A 301 8.98 10.94 3.29
N PHE A 302 8.64 11.35 4.50
CA PHE A 302 7.26 11.57 4.94
C PHE A 302 6.93 13.07 4.91
N ASN A 303 5.96 13.45 4.08
CA ASN A 303 5.47 14.82 3.96
C ASN A 303 4.12 15.04 4.69
N ASN A 304 3.57 14.00 5.31
CA ASN A 304 2.27 14.01 5.99
C ASN A 304 2.32 13.08 7.22
N ARG A 305 1.17 12.66 7.73
CA ARG A 305 1.07 11.80 8.91
C ARG A 305 1.72 10.43 8.66
N TYR A 306 2.56 10.01 9.59
CA TYR A 306 3.08 8.64 9.69
C TYR A 306 2.73 8.06 11.06
N ALA A 307 1.97 6.96 11.07
CA ALA A 307 1.48 6.31 12.29
C ALA A 307 1.75 4.78 12.23
N PRO A 308 2.96 4.32 12.54
CA PRO A 308 3.33 2.90 12.39
C PRO A 308 2.67 1.97 13.40
N GLY A 309 2.14 2.49 14.51
CA GLY A 309 1.61 1.70 15.62
C GLY A 309 2.62 1.54 16.75
N ALA A 310 2.40 0.57 17.64
CA ALA A 310 3.20 0.36 18.86
C ALA A 310 4.41 -0.57 18.65
N GLU A 311 4.86 -0.74 17.40
CA GLU A 311 5.98 -1.59 17.02
C GLU A 311 7.21 -0.76 16.65
N THR A 312 8.39 -1.38 16.65
CA THR A 312 9.60 -0.79 16.09
C THR A 312 9.63 -0.98 14.58
N VAL A 313 9.68 0.10 13.81
CA VAL A 313 9.88 0.04 12.36
C VAL A 313 11.35 0.27 12.01
N ALA A 314 11.94 -0.66 11.27
CA ALA A 314 13.32 -0.56 10.80
C ALA A 314 13.41 0.24 9.49
N PHE A 315 14.48 1.02 9.33
CA PHE A 315 14.86 1.71 8.11
C PHE A 315 16.33 1.44 7.80
N GLY A 316 16.62 0.88 6.62
CA GLY A 316 17.99 0.66 6.16
C GLY A 316 18.72 1.94 5.73
N GLY A 317 17.97 2.93 5.22
CA GLY A 317 18.47 4.18 4.69
C GLY A 317 18.12 5.39 5.55
N ASP A 318 18.14 6.57 4.92
CA ASP A 318 17.80 7.83 5.55
C ASP A 318 16.27 7.99 5.71
N VAL A 319 15.86 8.71 6.74
CA VAL A 319 14.46 9.08 6.98
C VAL A 319 14.35 10.59 7.07
N ALA A 320 13.44 11.17 6.28
CA ALA A 320 13.15 12.59 6.33
C ALA A 320 11.69 12.84 6.72
N LEU A 321 11.48 13.51 7.85
CA LEU A 321 10.20 14.11 8.21
C LEU A 321 10.21 15.56 7.72
N ALA A 322 9.25 15.94 6.87
CA ALA A 322 9.15 17.32 6.39
C ALA A 322 8.32 18.20 7.35
N ALA A 323 8.34 19.52 7.16
CA ALA A 323 7.57 20.48 7.96
C ALA A 323 6.06 20.18 8.09
N SER A 324 5.45 19.53 7.11
CA SER A 324 4.04 19.13 7.14
C SER A 324 3.81 17.73 7.71
N ALA A 325 4.87 17.00 8.06
CA ALA A 325 4.79 15.66 8.60
C ALA A 325 4.28 15.67 10.04
N ASN A 326 3.57 14.60 10.40
CA ASN A 326 3.12 14.36 11.75
C ASN A 326 3.44 12.91 12.13
N LEU A 327 4.52 12.70 12.87
CA LEU A 327 4.90 11.38 13.39
C LEU A 327 4.03 11.06 14.61
N GLN A 328 3.27 9.98 14.56
CA GLN A 328 2.38 9.53 15.65
C GLN A 328 2.87 8.22 16.24
N LEU A 329 3.30 8.26 17.50
CA LEU A 329 3.80 7.09 18.21
C LEU A 329 2.94 6.83 19.47
N PRO A 330 2.23 5.69 19.53
CA PRO A 330 1.54 5.28 20.75
C PRO A 330 2.53 4.70 21.77
N VAL A 331 2.28 4.92 23.05
CA VAL A 331 2.95 4.29 24.19
C VAL A 331 1.91 3.47 24.96
N ALA A 332 2.05 2.15 24.90
CA ALA A 332 1.21 1.18 25.60
C ALA A 332 1.94 0.52 26.77
N GLY A 333 3.25 0.73 26.91
CA GLY A 333 4.05 0.28 28.05
C GLY A 333 5.54 0.57 27.85
N VAL A 334 6.36 0.33 28.88
CA VAL A 334 7.83 0.52 28.82
C VAL A 334 8.56 -0.40 27.83
N ALA A 335 7.85 -1.39 27.27
CA ALA A 335 8.34 -2.28 26.21
C ALA A 335 7.37 -2.39 25.02
N GLU A 336 6.27 -1.63 25.03
CA GLU A 336 5.22 -1.66 24.02
C GLU A 336 4.94 -0.22 23.58
N PHE A 337 5.76 0.30 22.67
CA PHE A 337 5.64 1.66 22.16
C PHE A 337 6.17 1.76 20.74
N GLY A 338 5.59 2.67 19.96
CA GLY A 338 6.04 2.93 18.60
C GLY A 338 7.44 3.51 18.61
N SER A 339 8.34 2.94 17.81
CA SER A 339 9.71 3.45 17.69
C SER A 339 10.27 3.25 16.27
N LEU A 340 11.31 4.03 15.93
CA LEU A 340 12.00 3.96 14.65
C LEU A 340 13.45 3.52 14.85
N ALA A 341 13.89 2.48 14.15
CA ALA A 341 15.27 2.01 14.15
C ALA A 341 15.89 2.28 12.77
N ILE A 342 16.73 3.31 12.67
CA ILE A 342 17.19 3.89 11.42
C ILE A 342 18.70 3.67 11.30
N ALA A 343 19.13 2.97 10.25
CA ALA A 343 20.55 2.76 9.95
C ALA A 343 21.18 3.98 9.26
N GLY A 344 20.40 4.76 8.52
CA GLY A 344 20.80 6.08 8.01
C GLY A 344 20.63 7.19 9.04
N SER A 345 20.51 8.41 8.54
CA SER A 345 20.21 9.61 9.30
C SER A 345 18.70 9.84 9.45
N LEU A 346 18.31 10.57 10.49
CA LEU A 346 16.94 11.02 10.72
C LEU A 346 16.90 12.55 10.67
N SER A 347 16.26 13.11 9.64
CA SER A 347 15.95 14.55 9.58
C SER A 347 14.60 14.83 10.23
N LEU A 348 14.60 15.66 11.27
CA LEU A 348 13.44 16.09 12.03
C LEU A 348 12.96 17.47 11.58
N ASP A 349 11.66 17.56 11.39
CA ASP A 349 10.88 18.76 11.10
C ASP A 349 9.41 18.45 11.49
N GLY A 350 8.51 19.43 11.39
CA GLY A 350 7.07 19.20 11.58
C GLY A 350 6.70 18.78 13.00
N THR A 351 5.74 17.86 13.15
CA THR A 351 5.14 17.56 14.45
C THR A 351 5.42 16.14 14.95
N LEU A 352 5.84 15.99 16.20
CA LEU A 352 5.76 14.74 16.96
C LEU A 352 4.44 14.72 17.75
N THR A 353 3.68 13.63 17.67
CA THR A 353 2.51 13.37 18.51
C THR A 353 2.69 12.04 19.23
N VAL A 354 2.65 12.07 20.57
CA VAL A 354 2.68 10.87 21.41
C VAL A 354 1.32 10.69 22.06
N SER A 355 0.83 9.47 22.10
CA SER A 355 -0.45 9.12 22.75
C SER A 355 -0.27 7.94 23.70
N LEU A 356 -1.03 7.93 24.81
CA LEU A 356 -1.10 6.76 25.69
C LEU A 356 -2.13 5.79 25.12
N ALA A 357 -1.69 4.57 24.81
CA ALA A 357 -2.52 3.50 24.31
C ALA A 357 -2.82 2.48 25.40
N THR A 358 -3.87 1.68 25.20
CA THR A 358 -4.21 0.58 26.10
C THR A 358 -3.22 -0.57 25.88
N PRO A 359 -2.49 -1.04 26.91
CA PRO A 359 -1.63 -2.21 26.82
C PRO A 359 -2.42 -3.46 26.38
N GLY A 360 -1.76 -4.40 25.72
CA GLY A 360 -2.37 -5.68 25.35
C GLY A 360 -3.06 -6.38 26.53
N GLY A 361 -4.40 -6.47 26.51
CA GLY A 361 -5.20 -7.10 27.56
C GLY A 361 -5.59 -6.20 28.75
N GLY A 362 -5.25 -4.91 28.72
CA GLY A 362 -5.63 -3.92 29.73
C GLY A 362 -7.03 -3.34 29.53
N SER A 363 -7.53 -2.60 30.53
CA SER A 363 -8.84 -1.92 30.50
C SER A 363 -8.75 -0.39 30.37
N GLY A 364 -7.54 0.18 30.28
CA GLY A 364 -7.31 1.62 30.20
C GLY A 364 -5.95 1.96 29.62
N PRO A 365 -5.70 3.26 29.32
CA PRO A 365 -4.43 3.72 28.78
C PRO A 365 -3.28 3.41 29.75
N PHE A 366 -2.09 3.19 29.20
CA PHE A 366 -0.86 3.04 29.97
C PHE A 366 -0.67 4.24 30.92
N ALA A 367 -0.26 3.96 32.16
CA ALA A 367 0.03 4.95 33.18
C ALA A 367 1.54 4.93 33.47
N PRO A 368 2.33 5.87 32.92
CA PRO A 368 3.77 5.93 33.14
C PRO A 368 4.14 6.20 34.60
N THR A 369 5.33 5.76 34.99
CA THR A 369 5.96 6.02 36.30
C THR A 369 7.22 6.87 36.17
N ALA A 370 7.60 7.57 37.24
CA ALA A 370 8.82 8.38 37.27
C ALA A 370 10.03 7.58 36.81
N GLY A 371 10.82 8.16 35.91
CA GLY A 371 12.01 7.52 35.34
C GLY A 371 11.72 6.57 34.18
N ASP A 372 10.48 6.45 33.71
CA ASP A 372 10.19 5.70 32.48
C ASP A 372 10.85 6.41 31.28
N VAL A 373 11.51 5.62 30.43
CA VAL A 373 12.25 6.08 29.26
C VAL A 373 11.75 5.37 28.01
N PHE A 374 11.46 6.13 26.97
CA PHE A 374 10.96 5.65 25.68
C PHE A 374 11.87 6.14 24.55
N PRO A 375 12.80 5.29 24.05
CA PRO A 375 13.62 5.59 22.88
C PRO A 375 12.75 5.57 21.59
N LEU A 376 12.16 6.70 21.25
CA LEU A 376 11.22 6.84 20.13
C LEU A 376 11.93 6.70 18.77
N ALA A 377 13.19 7.07 18.67
CA ALA A 377 14.00 6.81 17.49
C ALA A 377 15.48 6.60 17.83
N THR A 378 16.13 5.71 17.09
CA THR A 378 17.60 5.56 17.04
C THR A 378 18.04 5.70 15.59
N ALA A 379 18.96 6.62 15.30
CA ALA A 379 19.51 6.88 13.97
C ALA A 379 21.03 6.73 13.98
N VAL A 380 21.56 5.68 13.34
CA VAL A 380 23.01 5.39 13.32
C VAL A 380 23.77 6.45 12.53
N GLY A 381 23.20 6.95 11.43
CA GLY A 381 23.71 8.08 10.65
C GLY A 381 23.55 9.45 11.31
N GLY A 382 22.86 9.49 12.46
CA GLY A 382 22.67 10.68 13.28
C GLY A 382 21.30 11.35 13.12
N VAL A 383 20.94 12.16 14.11
CA VAL A 383 19.71 12.97 14.12
C VAL A 383 20.05 14.40 13.73
N LEU A 384 19.27 14.96 12.80
CA LEU A 384 19.43 16.31 12.27
C LEU A 384 18.14 17.12 12.51
N GLY A 385 18.28 18.38 12.89
CA GLY A 385 17.13 19.27 13.11
C GLY A 385 16.40 19.00 14.43
N ALA A 386 15.15 19.44 14.50
CA ALA A 386 14.25 19.27 15.63
C ALA A 386 12.80 19.31 15.14
N PHE A 387 11.87 18.77 15.92
CA PHE A 387 10.44 18.96 15.65
C PHE A 387 10.05 20.44 15.87
N ASP A 388 9.26 20.99 14.96
CA ASP A 388 8.64 22.32 15.10
C ASP A 388 7.58 22.32 16.21
N THR A 389 6.90 21.19 16.40
CA THR A 389 5.85 21.04 17.41
C THR A 389 5.90 19.66 18.05
N VAL A 390 5.74 19.62 19.37
CA VAL A 390 5.67 18.38 20.13
C VAL A 390 4.34 18.35 20.90
N VAL A 391 3.51 17.36 20.60
CA VAL A 391 2.21 17.13 21.24
C VAL A 391 2.32 15.88 22.09
N LEU A 392 2.32 16.05 23.41
CA LEU A 392 2.47 14.97 24.38
C LEU A 392 1.16 14.71 25.12
N PRO A 393 0.95 13.50 25.66
CA PRO A 393 -0.17 13.23 26.56
C PRO A 393 -0.13 14.15 27.78
N THR A 394 -1.30 14.46 28.35
CA THR A 394 -1.36 15.15 29.63
C THR A 394 -0.68 14.31 30.70
N ALA A 395 0.38 14.83 31.32
CA ALA A 395 1.04 14.19 32.45
C ALA A 395 0.14 14.21 33.69
N ALA A 396 0.30 13.21 34.57
CA ALA A 396 -0.36 13.25 35.87
C ALA A 396 0.19 14.42 36.71
N ALA A 397 -0.58 14.87 37.69
CA ALA A 397 -0.13 15.95 38.58
C ALA A 397 1.14 15.55 39.31
N GLY A 398 2.11 16.48 39.37
CA GLY A 398 3.43 16.22 39.93
C GLY A 398 4.40 15.55 38.95
N PHE A 399 4.03 15.33 37.70
CA PHE A 399 4.90 14.76 36.67
C PHE A 399 4.93 15.62 35.41
N PHE A 400 5.95 15.43 34.59
CA PHE A 400 6.07 16.05 33.29
C PHE A 400 6.73 15.10 32.28
N TRP A 401 6.52 15.41 31.00
CA TRP A 401 7.24 14.75 29.91
C TRP A 401 8.40 15.63 29.45
N SER A 402 9.54 15.02 29.17
CA SER A 402 10.69 15.65 28.53
C SER A 402 11.02 14.93 27.24
N LEU A 403 11.26 15.67 26.16
CA LEU A 403 11.80 15.12 24.91
C LEU A 403 13.26 15.51 24.80
N GLU A 404 14.14 14.52 24.82
CA GLU A 404 15.57 14.67 24.63
C GLU A 404 15.95 14.21 23.22
N VAL A 405 16.68 15.07 22.52
CA VAL A 405 17.26 14.77 21.20
C VAL A 405 18.76 14.90 21.31
N ASP A 406 19.46 13.79 21.13
CA ASP A 406 20.92 13.74 21.08
C ASP A 406 21.41 13.44 19.66
N ALA A 407 22.72 13.20 19.51
CA ALA A 407 23.33 12.96 18.21
C ALA A 407 22.73 11.75 17.46
N ASN A 408 22.18 10.76 18.16
CA ASN A 408 21.72 9.50 17.58
C ASN A 408 20.33 9.06 18.08
N HIS A 409 19.76 9.70 19.10
CA HIS A 409 18.49 9.28 19.70
C HIS A 409 17.48 10.41 19.82
N VAL A 410 16.21 10.03 19.70
CA VAL A 410 15.06 10.80 20.17
C VAL A 410 14.43 10.01 21.31
N THR A 411 14.51 10.54 22.52
CA THR A 411 14.10 9.86 23.75
C THR A 411 13.05 10.68 24.47
N LEU A 412 11.93 10.06 24.82
CA LEU A 412 10.90 10.65 25.66
C LEU A 412 11.07 10.11 27.09
N LEU A 413 11.09 11.00 28.08
CA LEU A 413 11.19 10.67 29.50
C LEU A 413 9.93 11.15 30.22
N TYR A 414 9.49 10.35 31.19
CA TYR A 414 8.45 10.74 32.14
C TYR A 414 9.07 10.89 33.53
N ASP A 415 9.01 12.08 34.11
CA ASP A 415 9.71 12.38 35.35
C ASP A 415 8.86 13.19 36.33
N GLU A 416 9.26 13.20 37.60
CA GLU A 416 8.63 13.95 38.67
C GLU A 416 9.02 15.43 38.61
N ILE A 417 8.03 16.31 38.76
CA ILE A 417 8.29 17.73 38.97
C ILE A 417 8.86 17.87 40.38
N THR A 418 10.13 18.23 40.47
CA THR A 418 10.76 18.60 41.74
C THR A 418 10.58 20.10 41.98
N LEU A 419 10.15 20.47 43.19
CA LEU A 419 10.17 21.86 43.61
C LEU A 419 11.54 22.20 44.22
N PRO A 420 12.23 23.24 43.75
CA PRO A 420 13.42 23.72 44.44
C PRO A 420 13.09 24.03 45.91
N GLY A 421 13.78 23.37 46.84
CA GLY A 421 13.53 23.51 48.28
C GLY A 421 12.58 22.48 48.88
N ASP A 422 11.93 21.63 48.08
CA ASP A 422 11.15 20.47 48.55
C ASP A 422 12.09 19.30 48.75
N TYR A 423 12.67 19.24 49.95
CA TYR A 423 13.73 18.30 50.30
C TYR A 423 13.20 16.98 50.82
N ASN A 424 11.93 16.92 51.24
CA ASN A 424 11.28 15.68 51.60
C ASN A 424 10.48 15.05 50.45
N GLY A 425 10.32 15.77 49.33
CA GLY A 425 9.64 15.29 48.12
C GLY A 425 8.13 15.18 48.28
N ASP A 426 7.51 15.92 49.21
CA ASP A 426 6.08 15.84 49.49
C ASP A 426 5.22 16.74 48.58
N GLY A 427 5.87 17.44 47.65
CA GLY A 427 5.25 18.35 46.69
C GLY A 427 4.95 19.73 47.27
N THR A 428 5.42 20.04 48.48
CA THR A 428 5.18 21.33 49.17
C THR A 428 6.45 21.80 49.87
N VAL A 429 7.01 22.93 49.46
CA VAL A 429 8.14 23.55 50.16
C VAL A 429 7.66 24.16 51.48
N ASN A 430 7.88 23.49 52.60
CA ASN A 430 7.37 23.86 53.91
C ASN A 430 8.38 23.59 55.05
N ALA A 431 7.94 23.70 56.31
CA ALA A 431 8.83 23.57 57.47
C ALA A 431 9.40 22.15 57.64
N ALA A 432 8.76 21.13 57.07
CA ALA A 432 9.27 19.77 57.03
C ALA A 432 10.56 19.68 56.19
N ASP A 433 10.62 20.38 55.06
CA ASP A 433 11.83 20.42 54.21
C ASP A 433 13.01 21.07 54.90
N TYR A 434 12.74 22.12 55.68
CA TYR A 434 13.77 22.74 56.52
C TYR A 434 14.38 21.73 57.49
N THR A 435 13.58 20.82 58.06
CA THR A 435 14.12 19.79 58.96
C THR A 435 14.97 18.78 58.20
N VAL A 436 14.63 18.44 56.96
CA VAL A 436 15.46 17.56 56.12
C VAL A 436 16.80 18.22 55.80
N TRP A 437 16.80 19.47 55.36
CA TRP A 437 18.04 20.24 55.11
C TRP A 437 18.88 20.42 56.37
N ARG A 438 18.25 20.79 57.49
CA ARG A 438 18.96 21.06 58.75
C ARG A 438 19.60 19.80 59.31
N ASP A 439 18.85 18.69 59.31
CA ASP A 439 19.31 17.44 59.90
C ASP A 439 20.33 16.75 58.99
N ASN A 440 20.24 17.00 57.67
CA ASN A 440 21.20 16.59 56.64
C ASN A 440 21.76 15.18 56.83
N ALA A 441 20.88 14.24 57.22
CA ALA A 441 21.31 12.95 57.76
C ALA A 441 22.11 12.11 56.75
N ALA A 442 21.85 12.33 55.46
CA ALA A 442 22.55 11.69 54.34
C ALA A 442 23.75 12.52 53.81
N GLY A 443 23.89 13.78 54.24
CA GLY A 443 24.95 14.69 53.77
C GLY A 443 24.72 15.29 52.38
N ASP A 444 23.49 15.23 51.87
CA ASP A 444 23.12 15.63 50.51
C ASP A 444 23.00 17.14 50.32
N PHE A 445 22.97 17.92 51.42
CA PHE A 445 22.71 19.36 51.36
C PHE A 445 23.88 20.22 51.84
N ALA A 446 24.11 21.33 51.16
CA ALA A 446 25.07 22.37 51.51
C ALA A 446 24.41 23.50 52.33
N PRO A 447 25.18 24.29 53.10
CA PRO A 447 24.64 25.45 53.82
C PRO A 447 23.90 26.46 52.92
N GLU A 448 24.32 26.58 51.66
CA GLU A 448 23.74 27.48 50.66
C GLU A 448 22.33 27.07 50.24
N ASP A 449 21.98 25.78 50.35
CA ASP A 449 20.66 25.24 49.98
C ASP A 449 19.54 25.79 50.87
N TYR A 450 19.84 26.26 52.08
CA TYR A 450 18.88 27.02 52.89
C TYR A 450 18.27 28.21 52.14
N GLY A 451 19.09 28.88 51.30
CA GLY A 451 18.61 29.97 50.45
C GLY A 451 17.56 29.50 49.47
N VAL A 452 17.76 28.33 48.84
CA VAL A 452 16.82 27.71 47.91
C VAL A 452 15.51 27.37 48.59
N TRP A 453 15.54 26.70 49.75
CA TRP A 453 14.33 26.43 50.53
C TRP A 453 13.58 27.71 50.93
N ARG A 454 14.30 28.69 51.49
CA ARG A 454 13.70 29.94 51.97
C ARG A 454 13.01 30.69 50.84
N ASP A 455 13.68 30.78 49.69
CA ASP A 455 13.19 31.56 48.56
C ASP A 455 11.99 30.89 47.86
N ASN A 456 11.79 29.59 48.08
CA ASN A 456 10.65 28.83 47.55
C ASN A 456 9.63 28.44 48.64
N TYR A 457 9.78 28.89 49.89
CA TYR A 457 8.89 28.52 50.99
C TYR A 457 7.43 28.89 50.70
N GLY A 458 6.55 27.89 50.79
CA GLY A 458 5.14 27.99 50.46
C GLY A 458 4.81 27.65 48.99
N ALA A 459 5.80 27.30 48.17
CA ALA A 459 5.55 26.72 46.85
C ALA A 459 4.91 25.33 47.02
N VAL A 460 3.90 25.05 46.19
CA VAL A 460 3.16 23.79 46.19
C VAL A 460 3.02 23.33 44.75
N LEU A 461 3.22 22.04 44.50
CA LEU A 461 2.96 21.47 43.19
C LEU A 461 1.47 21.66 42.88
N PRO A 462 1.12 22.00 41.64
CA PRO A 462 -0.28 22.11 41.27
C PRO A 462 -0.99 20.78 41.54
N SER A 463 -1.97 20.80 42.44
CA SER A 463 -2.88 19.67 42.63
C SER A 463 -3.60 19.34 41.32
N PRO A 464 -3.92 18.06 41.05
CA PRO A 464 -4.67 17.71 39.86
C PRO A 464 -5.96 18.52 39.83
N ALA A 465 -6.19 19.23 38.72
CA ALA A 465 -7.51 19.74 38.43
C ALA A 465 -8.43 18.53 38.38
N THR A 466 -9.34 18.42 39.34
CA THR A 466 -10.47 17.49 39.20
C THR A 466 -11.23 17.96 37.98
N THR A 467 -11.05 17.29 36.85
CA THR A 467 -12.04 17.36 35.78
C THR A 467 -13.34 16.93 36.42
N ALA A 468 -14.27 17.87 36.59
CA ALA A 468 -15.64 17.52 36.90
C ALA A 468 -16.04 16.47 35.86
N VAL A 469 -16.24 15.23 36.32
CA VAL A 469 -16.95 14.23 35.54
C VAL A 469 -18.24 14.93 35.12
N ALA A 470 -18.47 15.06 33.81
CA ALA A 470 -19.77 15.47 33.33
C ALA A 470 -20.76 14.47 33.93
N GLU A 471 -21.57 14.92 34.89
CA GLU A 471 -22.64 14.08 35.40
C GLU A 471 -23.47 13.63 34.18
N PRO A 472 -23.83 12.34 34.07
CA PRO A 472 -24.74 11.93 33.03
C PRO A 472 -25.99 12.80 33.17
N THR A 473 -26.24 13.64 32.17
CA THR A 473 -27.40 14.53 32.11
C THR A 473 -28.62 13.82 32.67
N GLY A 474 -29.18 14.35 33.75
CA GLY A 474 -30.40 13.88 34.41
C GLY A 474 -31.65 14.07 33.53
N GLY A 475 -31.66 13.45 32.35
CA GLY A 475 -32.66 13.59 31.30
C GLY A 475 -33.37 12.29 30.92
N ALA A 476 -33.30 11.23 31.74
CA ALA A 476 -34.00 9.96 31.47
C ALA A 476 -34.72 9.35 32.69
N ALA A 477 -35.11 10.17 33.68
CA ALA A 477 -35.93 9.73 34.82
C ALA A 477 -37.28 10.47 34.92
N ALA A 478 -37.86 10.85 33.77
CA ALA A 478 -39.20 11.44 33.72
C ALA A 478 -40.02 10.92 32.52
N PHE A 479 -40.10 9.59 32.35
CA PHE A 479 -41.13 8.98 31.48
C PHE A 479 -41.56 7.58 31.98
N LEU A 480 -41.85 7.45 33.27
CA LEU A 480 -42.54 6.27 33.80
C LEU A 480 -43.58 6.61 34.88
N VAL A 481 -44.39 7.65 34.68
CA VAL A 481 -45.65 7.84 35.43
C VAL A 481 -46.71 8.49 34.55
N VAL A 482 -47.09 7.90 33.42
CA VAL A 482 -48.46 7.97 32.86
C VAL A 482 -48.66 6.78 31.91
N THR A 483 -48.96 5.58 32.44
CA THR A 483 -49.85 4.56 31.82
C THR A 483 -49.97 3.33 32.74
N LEU A 484 -50.40 3.53 33.99
CA LEU A 484 -50.94 2.46 34.85
C LEU A 484 -52.36 2.79 35.29
N GLY A 485 -53.16 3.30 34.35
CA GLY A 485 -54.50 3.82 34.62
C GLY A 485 -55.58 3.38 33.65
N THR A 486 -55.41 2.34 32.82
CA THR A 486 -56.50 1.87 31.91
C THR A 486 -56.41 0.39 31.50
N LEU A 487 -56.01 -0.53 32.40
CA LEU A 487 -56.19 -1.98 32.15
C LEU A 487 -56.73 -2.73 33.37
N TRP A 488 -57.65 -2.12 34.11
CA TRP A 488 -58.54 -2.82 35.04
C TRP A 488 -59.97 -2.31 34.84
N ARG A 489 -60.59 -2.71 33.71
CA ARG A 489 -62.05 -2.87 33.53
C ARG A 489 -62.32 -3.33 32.10
N GLN A 490 -62.47 -4.64 31.92
CA GLN A 490 -63.63 -5.28 31.28
C GLN A 490 -63.30 -6.74 30.89
N ARG A 491 -63.57 -7.66 31.82
CA ARG A 491 -64.23 -8.92 31.49
C ARG A 491 -65.63 -8.84 32.11
N ALA A 492 -66.67 -8.76 31.28
CA ALA A 492 -68.01 -9.25 31.60
C ALA A 492 -68.89 -9.22 30.34
N SER A 493 -69.41 -10.41 29.99
CA SER A 493 -70.47 -10.73 29.02
C SER A 493 -70.04 -10.87 27.57
#